data_AF-A0A0L7KN75-F1
#
_entry.id   AF-A0A0L7KN75-F1
#
_cell.length_a   1.000
_cell.length_b   1.000
_cell.length_c   1.000
_cell.angle_alpha   90.00
_cell.angle_beta   90.00
_cell.angle_gamma   90.00
#
_symmetry.space_group_name_H-M   'P 1'
#
loop_
_entity.id
_entity.type
_entity.pdbx_description
1 polymer ?
#
loop_
_entity_poly.entity_id
_entity_poly.type
_entity_poly.pdbx_seq_one_letter_code
_entity_poly.pdbx_strand_id
1 'polypeptide(L)'
;MTMSMDENGVGAVNFTFLADTKLEEIKIYVHNIKDNKKNFLWSYKLNEPCKHYSMAYILKQNLKAENCFIKKGFYYTKVNLKEVTKSYLGHSFFYGTYFSKSYLSSKKGNIGCLDITLVLNLSSEK
;
A
#
# COMPACT_ATOMS: atom_id res chain seq x y z
N MET A 1 3.87 -7.65 9.94
CA MET A 1 4.61 -7.50 8.67
C MET A 1 5.72 -6.50 8.94
N THR A 2 6.97 -6.86 8.70
CA THR A 2 8.13 -5.99 8.97
C THR A 2 8.71 -5.57 7.63
N MET A 3 8.71 -4.26 7.35
CA MET A 3 9.31 -3.68 6.15
C MET A 3 10.69 -3.13 6.50
N SER A 4 11.72 -3.55 5.78
CA SER A 4 13.00 -2.85 5.72
C SER A 4 12.99 -1.93 4.50
N MET A 5 13.38 -0.67 4.69
CA MET A 5 13.51 0.33 3.63
C MET A 5 14.99 0.54 3.32
N ASP A 6 15.36 0.43 2.05
CA ASP A 6 16.67 0.82 1.53
C ASP A 6 16.69 2.34 1.24
N GLU A 7 17.88 2.94 1.16
CA GLU A 7 18.13 4.38 0.96
C GLU A 7 17.50 4.93 -0.34
N ASN A 8 17.16 4.04 -1.28
CA ASN A 8 16.43 4.34 -2.52
C ASN A 8 14.90 4.29 -2.41
N GLY A 9 14.33 4.06 -1.22
CA GLY A 9 12.88 4.00 -1.00
C GLY A 9 12.22 2.73 -1.54
N VAL A 10 13.00 1.68 -1.82
CA VAL A 10 12.50 0.37 -2.23
C VAL A 10 12.27 -0.47 -0.96
N GLY A 11 11.01 -0.85 -0.72
CA GLY A 11 10.62 -1.75 0.35
C GLY A 11 10.44 -3.16 -0.17
N ALA A 12 11.03 -4.15 0.50
CA ALA A 12 10.74 -5.56 0.24
C ALA A 12 9.62 -6.05 1.17
N VAL A 13 8.61 -6.72 0.61
CA VAL A 13 7.48 -7.26 1.38
C VAL A 13 7.24 -8.71 1.00
N ASN A 14 7.10 -9.55 2.03
CA ASN A 14 6.70 -10.94 1.91
C ASN A 14 5.23 -11.11 2.28
N PHE A 15 4.46 -11.69 1.37
CA PHE A 15 3.08 -12.09 1.61
C PHE A 15 2.97 -13.61 1.59
N THR A 16 2.24 -14.15 2.57
CA THR A 16 1.89 -15.58 2.61
C THR A 16 0.37 -15.69 2.62
N PHE A 17 -0.18 -16.31 1.58
CA PHE A 17 -1.60 -16.61 1.49
C PHE A 17 -1.80 -18.10 1.78
N LEU A 18 -2.52 -18.41 2.86
CA LEU A 18 -2.74 -19.79 3.31
C LEU A 18 -3.83 -20.52 2.50
N ALA A 19 -4.63 -19.77 1.74
CA ALA A 19 -5.67 -20.28 0.86
C ALA A 19 -5.86 -19.35 -0.34
N ASP A 20 -6.47 -19.90 -1.39
CA ASP A 20 -6.96 -19.14 -2.54
C ASP A 20 -7.90 -18.03 -2.06
N THR A 21 -7.55 -16.78 -2.37
CA THR A 21 -8.14 -15.58 -1.78
C THR A 21 -8.63 -14.65 -2.87
N LYS A 22 -9.92 -14.29 -2.83
CA LYS A 22 -10.48 -13.22 -3.65
C LYS A 22 -10.41 -11.91 -2.89
N LEU A 23 -9.65 -10.95 -3.41
CA LEU A 23 -9.57 -9.60 -2.88
C LEU A 23 -10.76 -8.78 -3.39
N GLU A 24 -11.60 -8.29 -2.51
CA GLU A 24 -12.83 -7.59 -2.90
C GLU A 24 -12.83 -6.12 -2.53
N GLU A 25 -12.18 -5.77 -1.42
CA GLU A 25 -12.13 -4.40 -0.94
C GLU A 25 -10.76 -4.05 -0.37
N ILE A 26 -10.34 -2.81 -0.61
CA ILE A 26 -9.20 -2.19 0.08
C ILE A 26 -9.69 -0.88 0.70
N LYS A 27 -9.47 -0.70 2.00
CA LYS A 27 -9.72 0.55 2.72
C LYS A 27 -8.39 1.15 3.16
N ILE A 28 -8.13 2.39 2.78
CA ILE A 28 -6.91 3.13 3.10
C ILE A 28 -7.31 4.31 3.97
N TYR A 29 -6.62 4.50 5.08
CA TYR A 29 -6.76 5.63 5.99
C TYR A 29 -5.43 6.35 6.07
N VAL A 30 -5.41 7.65 5.76
CA VAL A 30 -4.19 8.46 5.78
C VAL A 30 -4.31 9.52 6.86
N HIS A 31 -3.24 9.64 7.64
CA HIS A 31 -3.08 10.59 8.72
C HIS A 31 -1.79 11.37 8.49
N ASN A 32 -1.74 12.64 8.89
CA ASN A 32 -0.46 13.29 9.14
C ASN A 32 0.00 12.97 10.56
N ILE A 33 1.31 12.98 10.78
CA ILE A 33 1.92 12.95 12.10
C ILE A 33 2.53 14.33 12.34
N LYS A 34 2.02 15.03 13.35
CA LYS A 34 2.57 16.30 13.83
C LYS A 34 2.60 16.27 15.36
N ASP A 35 3.71 16.67 15.96
CA ASP A 35 3.89 16.68 17.42
C ASP A 35 3.54 15.33 18.08
N ASN A 36 3.97 14.23 17.45
CA ASN A 36 3.66 12.84 17.83
C ASN A 36 2.16 12.47 17.89
N LYS A 37 1.28 13.30 17.32
CA LYS A 37 -0.16 13.02 17.18
C LYS A 37 -0.50 12.68 15.74
N LYS A 38 -1.34 11.65 15.55
CA LYS A 38 -1.91 11.26 14.26
C LYS A 38 -3.20 12.05 14.03
N ASN A 39 -3.23 12.95 13.05
CA ASN A 39 -4.49 13.61 12.66
C ASN A 39 -4.97 13.01 11.34
N PHE A 40 -6.23 12.59 11.33
CA PHE A 40 -6.86 12.05 10.13
C PHE A 40 -6.89 13.10 9.03
N LEU A 41 -6.49 12.71 7.83
CA LEU A 41 -6.58 13.56 6.64
C LEU A 41 -7.73 13.11 5.75
N TRP A 42 -7.69 11.86 5.31
CA TRP A 42 -8.68 11.29 4.41
C TRP A 42 -8.67 9.77 4.46
N SER A 43 -9.76 9.18 3.98
CA SER A 43 -9.89 7.74 3.78
C SER A 43 -10.40 7.46 2.38
N TYR A 44 -9.93 6.37 1.80
CA TYR A 44 -10.35 5.92 0.49
C TYR A 44 -10.73 4.45 0.51
N LYS A 45 -11.86 4.11 -0.10
CA LYS A 45 -12.36 2.74 -0.20
C LYS A 45 -12.43 2.34 -1.67
N LEU A 46 -11.66 1.31 -2.01
CA LEU A 46 -11.66 0.67 -3.32
C LEU A 46 -12.50 -0.60 -3.26
N ASN A 47 -13.57 -0.62 -4.03
CA ASN A 47 -14.27 -1.86 -4.36
C ASN A 47 -13.64 -2.45 -5.63
N GLU A 48 -13.48 -3.77 -5.68
CA GLU A 48 -12.87 -4.47 -6.82
C GLU A 48 -11.51 -3.84 -7.22
N PRO A 49 -10.52 -3.83 -6.32
CA PRO A 49 -9.28 -3.06 -6.50
C PRO A 49 -8.49 -3.41 -7.77
N CYS A 50 -8.71 -4.58 -8.37
CA CYS A 50 -8.09 -4.98 -9.64
C CYS A 50 -8.70 -4.33 -10.88
N LYS A 51 -9.81 -3.60 -10.75
CA LYS A 51 -10.36 -2.75 -11.81
C LYS A 51 -9.81 -1.32 -11.73
N HIS A 52 -9.22 -0.92 -10.60
CA HIS A 52 -8.62 0.40 -10.44
C HIS A 52 -7.26 0.45 -11.13
N TYR A 53 -7.04 1.43 -12.02
CA TYR A 53 -5.87 1.45 -12.92
C TYR A 53 -4.53 1.24 -12.21
N SER A 54 -4.26 1.99 -11.13
CA SER A 54 -2.99 1.90 -10.41
C SER A 54 -2.90 0.66 -9.52
N MET A 55 -4.03 0.24 -8.95
CA MET A 55 -4.03 -0.86 -7.98
C MET A 55 -4.05 -2.22 -8.67
N ALA A 56 -4.68 -2.31 -9.85
CA ALA A 56 -4.59 -3.45 -10.75
C ALA A 56 -3.14 -3.76 -11.12
N TYR A 57 -2.37 -2.72 -11.47
CA TYR A 57 -0.95 -2.86 -11.78
C TYR A 57 -0.17 -3.39 -10.57
N ILE A 58 -0.33 -2.78 -9.41
CA ILE A 58 0.36 -3.20 -8.18
C ILE A 58 0.00 -4.65 -7.82
N LEU A 59 -1.28 -5.02 -7.83
CA LEU A 59 -1.73 -6.37 -7.46
C LEU A 59 -1.27 -7.43 -8.47
N LYS A 60 -1.29 -7.11 -9.77
CA LYS A 60 -0.83 -8.01 -10.82
C LYS A 60 0.68 -8.24 -10.75
N GLN A 61 1.47 -7.18 -10.62
CA GLN A 61 2.93 -7.28 -10.60
C GLN A 61 3.46 -7.94 -9.32
N ASN A 62 2.84 -7.63 -8.17
CA ASN A 62 3.40 -8.02 -6.86
C ASN A 62 2.77 -9.29 -6.28
N LEU A 63 1.50 -9.55 -6.58
CA LEU A 63 0.76 -10.69 -6.02
C LEU A 63 0.26 -11.66 -7.10
N LYS A 64 0.61 -11.42 -8.38
CA LYS A 64 0.13 -12.21 -9.53
C LYS A 64 -1.39 -12.39 -9.51
N ALA A 65 -2.10 -11.34 -9.06
CA ALA A 65 -3.55 -11.39 -8.94
C ALA A 65 -4.20 -11.34 -10.33
N GLU A 66 -5.03 -12.32 -10.65
CA GLU A 66 -5.84 -12.36 -11.88
C GLU A 66 -7.31 -12.20 -11.52
N ASN A 67 -7.99 -11.20 -12.08
CA ASN A 67 -9.38 -10.88 -11.73
C ASN A 67 -9.62 -10.78 -10.21
N CYS A 68 -8.65 -10.22 -9.48
CA CYS A 68 -8.67 -10.13 -8.01
C CYS A 68 -8.63 -11.46 -7.26
N PHE A 69 -8.21 -12.51 -7.93
CA PHE A 69 -7.96 -13.80 -7.32
C PHE A 69 -6.46 -14.01 -7.13
N ILE A 70 -6.06 -14.29 -5.88
CA ILE A 70 -4.68 -14.57 -5.48
C ILE A 70 -4.64 -16.03 -5.06
N LYS A 71 -3.73 -16.80 -5.65
CA LYS A 71 -3.57 -18.22 -5.31
C LYS A 71 -2.90 -18.38 -3.95
N LYS A 72 -3.14 -19.53 -3.30
CA LYS A 72 -2.37 -19.93 -2.12
C LYS A 72 -0.89 -19.96 -2.47
N GLY A 73 -0.05 -19.35 -1.64
CA GLY A 73 1.39 -19.37 -1.86
C GLY A 73 2.16 -18.26 -1.15
N PHE A 74 3.46 -18.24 -1.43
CA PHE A 74 4.41 -17.24 -0.96
C PHE A 74 4.72 -16.26 -2.09
N TYR A 75 4.62 -14.97 -1.79
CA TYR A 75 4.84 -13.89 -2.74
C TYR A 75 5.87 -12.94 -2.16
N TYR A 76 6.95 -12.74 -2.91
CA TYR A 76 7.97 -11.75 -2.62
C TYR A 76 7.78 -10.58 -3.58
N THR A 77 7.64 -9.38 -3.03
CA THR A 77 7.57 -8.15 -3.82
C THR A 77 8.64 -7.16 -3.37
N LYS A 78 9.20 -6.46 -4.36
CA LYS A 78 9.95 -5.22 -4.16
C LYS A 78 9.08 -4.08 -4.66
N VAL A 79 8.68 -3.19 -3.76
CA VAL A 79 7.85 -2.04 -4.07
C VAL A 79 8.71 -0.79 -3.99
N ASN A 80 8.79 -0.04 -5.09
CA ASN A 80 9.34 1.31 -5.07
C ASN A 80 8.28 2.24 -4.45
N LEU A 81 8.41 2.54 -3.16
CA LEU A 81 7.43 3.34 -2.44
C LEU A 81 7.40 4.78 -2.96
N LYS A 82 8.52 5.31 -3.44
CA LYS A 82 8.58 6.66 -4.02
C LYS A 82 7.72 6.74 -5.28
N GLU A 83 7.84 5.75 -6.16
CA GLU A 83 7.06 5.68 -7.39
C GLU A 83 5.57 5.45 -7.10
N VAL A 84 5.23 4.46 -6.28
CA VAL A 84 3.83 4.19 -5.90
C VAL A 84 3.18 5.41 -5.24
N THR A 85 3.89 6.09 -4.34
CA THR A 85 3.38 7.30 -3.68
C THR A 85 3.13 8.42 -4.71
N LYS A 86 4.04 8.61 -5.67
CA LYS A 86 3.86 9.58 -6.77
C LYS A 86 2.67 9.22 -7.66
N SER A 87 2.56 7.97 -8.11
CA SER A 87 1.46 7.51 -8.96
C SER A 87 0.10 7.64 -8.29
N TYR A 88 0.03 7.45 -6.97
CA TYR A 88 -1.23 7.46 -6.22
C TYR A 88 -1.64 8.85 -5.75
N LEU A 89 -0.69 9.68 -5.31
CA LEU A 89 -0.98 11.00 -4.73
C LEU A 89 -0.76 12.18 -5.72
N GLY A 90 -0.25 11.95 -6.94
CA GLY A 90 -0.10 12.97 -7.98
C GLY A 90 1.24 13.72 -7.90
N HIS A 91 1.29 15.03 -8.13
CA HIS A 91 2.46 15.88 -7.84
C HIS A 91 2.25 16.77 -6.61
N SER A 92 1.05 16.70 -6.02
CA SER A 92 0.55 17.65 -5.01
C SER A 92 0.76 17.14 -3.59
N PHE A 93 1.98 16.73 -3.24
CA PHE A 93 2.28 16.31 -1.86
C PHE A 93 2.87 17.46 -1.06
N PHE A 94 2.44 17.56 0.20
CA PHE A 94 3.05 18.44 1.17
C PHE A 94 4.16 17.68 1.90
N TYR A 95 5.23 18.38 2.25
CA TYR A 95 6.32 17.82 3.04
C TYR A 95 5.82 17.46 4.45
N GLY A 96 6.32 16.35 4.99
CA GLY A 96 5.96 15.92 6.35
C GLY A 96 5.93 14.41 6.53
N THR A 97 5.54 14.03 7.75
CA THR A 97 5.38 12.62 8.13
C THR A 97 3.92 12.22 8.02
N TYR A 98 3.67 11.11 7.35
CA TYR A 98 2.35 10.55 7.11
C TYR A 98 2.28 9.13 7.63
N PHE A 99 1.11 8.75 8.15
CA PHE A 99 0.79 7.39 8.52
C PHE A 99 -0.39 6.90 7.70
N SER A 100 -0.15 5.87 6.90
CA SER A 100 -1.16 5.18 6.13
C SER A 100 -1.46 3.82 6.75
N LYS A 101 -2.75 3.53 6.95
CA LYS A 101 -3.25 2.23 7.38
C LYS A 101 -4.19 1.67 6.33
N SER A 102 -3.85 0.50 5.80
CA SER A 102 -4.60 -0.14 4.72
C SER A 102 -5.11 -1.50 5.15
N TYR A 103 -6.41 -1.74 4.96
CA TYR A 103 -7.07 -3.02 5.20
C TYR A 103 -7.43 -3.68 3.88
N LEU A 104 -7.05 -4.95 3.73
CA LEU A 104 -7.41 -5.78 2.60
C LEU A 104 -8.44 -6.79 3.07
N SER A 105 -9.56 -6.88 2.36
CA SER A 105 -10.68 -7.72 2.77
C SER A 105 -11.28 -8.54 1.63
N SER A 106 -11.85 -9.67 2.02
CA SER A 106 -12.68 -10.56 1.21
C SER A 106 -14.03 -10.76 1.92
N LYS A 107 -15.02 -11.31 1.21
CA LYS A 107 -16.28 -11.81 1.81
C LYS A 107 -16.08 -12.82 2.94
N LYS A 108 -14.95 -13.54 2.95
CA LYS A 108 -14.62 -14.52 4.01
C LYS A 108 -13.96 -13.86 5.23
N GLY A 109 -13.67 -12.56 5.17
CA GLY A 109 -13.04 -11.81 6.24
C GLY A 109 -11.82 -11.00 5.78
N ASN A 110 -11.15 -10.38 6.75
CA ASN A 110 -9.95 -9.58 6.52
C ASN A 110 -8.78 -10.47 6.10
N ILE A 111 -8.16 -10.12 4.98
CA ILE A 111 -6.98 -10.79 4.43
C ILE A 111 -5.73 -10.29 5.13
N GLY A 112 -5.64 -8.98 5.37
CA GLY A 112 -4.47 -8.38 6.01
C GLY A 112 -4.62 -6.89 6.31
N CYS A 113 -3.69 -6.39 7.11
CA CYS A 113 -3.53 -4.98 7.44
C CYS A 113 -2.09 -4.55 7.16
N LEU A 114 -1.93 -3.41 6.52
CA LEU A 114 -0.68 -2.79 6.14
C LEU A 114 -0.58 -1.42 6.81
N ASP A 115 0.37 -1.28 7.71
CA ASP A 115 0.64 -0.03 8.43
C ASP A 115 1.97 0.53 7.90
N ILE A 116 1.93 1.72 7.29
CA ILE A 116 3.08 2.34 6.63
C ILE A 116 3.26 3.76 7.19
N THR A 117 4.45 4.05 7.69
CA THR A 117 4.87 5.42 7.99
C THR A 117 5.74 5.92 6.85
N LEU A 118 5.31 7.01 6.22
CA LEU A 118 6.03 7.66 5.12
C LEU A 118 6.57 9.00 5.62
N VAL A 119 7.88 9.22 5.44
CA VAL A 119 8.51 10.51 5.72
C VAL A 119 8.88 11.14 4.38
N LEU A 120 8.19 12.21 4.00
CA LEU A 120 8.43 12.94 2.77
C LEU A 120 9.25 14.20 3.06
N ASN A 121 10.53 14.14 2.69
CA ASN A 121 11.48 15.24 2.86
C ASN A 121 11.75 15.95 1.51
N LEU A 122 12.12 17.23 1.57
CA LEU A 122 12.75 17.94 0.45
C LEU A 122 14.08 17.25 0.11
N SER A 123 14.16 16.52 -1.01
CA SER A 123 15.46 16.24 -1.60
C SER A 123 15.89 17.48 -2.36
N SER A 124 16.86 18.22 -1.81
CA SER A 124 17.68 19.16 -2.57
C SER A 124 18.42 18.36 -3.64
N GLU A 125 17.83 18.17 -4.81
CA GLU A 125 18.59 17.85 -6.02
C GLU A 125 19.40 19.11 -6.34
N LYS A 126 20.72 19.04 -6.09
CA LYS A 126 21.70 19.97 -6.64
C LYS A 126 21.94 19.65 -8.10
#